data_AF-A0A424Q2K8-F1
#
_entry.id   AF-A0A424Q2K8-F1
#
_cell.length_a   1.000
_cell.length_b   1.000
_cell.length_c   1.000
_cell.angle_alpha   90.00
_cell.angle_beta   90.00
_cell.angle_gamma   90.00
#
_symmetry.space_group_name_H-M   'P 1'
#
loop_
_entity.id
_entity.type
_entity.pdbx_description
1 polymer ?
#
loop_
_entity_poly.entity_id
_entity_poly.type
_entity_poly.pdbx_seq_one_letter_code
_entity_poly.pdbx_strand_id
1 'polypeptide(L)'
;MVRPQSLDLEVSVSPIAAVRALRTVIQEAGWAMRRHEGARMVDRFAIIMPMTQATRTIGLEILDGPLHGGLITAWSETRGSTGEVHQVSWLLPGGTDSGLGLDLIHAWANALPRIPWKWTFGERSTVGFLLPTWRKSKRAFDALGFDVGSKAWPRENHRTWPPEDEEA
;
A
#
# COMPACT_ATOMS: atom_id res chain seq x y z
N MET A 1 -1.56 26.27 1.48
CA MET A 1 -0.59 25.17 1.31
C MET A 1 -1.38 23.89 1.10
N VAL A 2 -1.47 23.40 -0.13
CA VAL A 2 -2.25 22.19 -0.46
C VAL A 2 -1.50 20.99 0.11
N ARG A 3 -2.14 20.18 0.97
CA ARG A 3 -1.54 18.92 1.43
C ARG A 3 -1.34 18.04 0.19
N PRO A 4 -0.14 17.49 -0.03
CA PRO A 4 0.04 16.55 -1.13
C PRO A 4 -0.93 15.38 -0.92
N GLN A 5 -1.63 15.00 -1.98
CA GLN A 5 -2.63 13.93 -1.93
C GLN A 5 -1.89 12.61 -1.69
N SER A 6 -2.01 12.08 -0.48
CA SER A 6 -1.51 10.75 -0.14
C SER A 6 -2.64 9.73 -0.27
N LEU A 7 -2.40 8.62 -0.95
CA LEU A 7 -3.29 7.48 -0.99
C LEU A 7 -2.90 6.49 0.10
N ASP A 8 -3.78 6.28 1.07
CA ASP A 8 -3.58 5.33 2.16
C ASP A 8 -4.41 4.06 1.92
N LEU A 9 -3.73 2.93 1.75
CA LEU A 9 -4.33 1.62 1.52
C LEU A 9 -4.15 0.71 2.73
N GLU A 10 -5.24 0.09 3.16
CA GLU A 10 -5.23 -0.99 4.14
C GLU A 10 -5.01 -2.32 3.41
N VAL A 11 -4.00 -3.08 3.82
CA VAL A 11 -3.56 -4.29 3.12
C VAL A 11 -3.39 -5.47 4.06
N SER A 12 -3.53 -6.66 3.48
CA SER A 12 -3.39 -7.93 4.18
C SER A 12 -1.94 -8.36 4.32
N VAL A 13 -1.06 -7.90 3.43
CA VAL A 13 0.38 -8.22 3.45
C VAL A 13 1.12 -7.42 4.52
N SER A 14 2.18 -7.99 5.10
CA SER A 14 3.00 -7.27 6.08
C SER A 14 3.76 -6.11 5.42
N PRO A 15 4.17 -5.08 6.19
CA PRO A 15 4.95 -3.96 5.67
C PRO A 15 6.23 -4.41 4.95
N ILE A 16 6.89 -5.46 5.46
CA ILE A 16 8.10 -6.02 4.86
C ILE A 16 7.79 -6.64 3.49
N ALA A 17 6.70 -7.40 3.37
CA ALA A 17 6.29 -7.97 2.09
C ALA A 17 5.91 -6.88 1.08
N ALA A 18 5.17 -5.85 1.54
CA ALA A 18 4.80 -4.70 0.72
C ALA A 18 6.01 -3.95 0.17
N VAL A 19 7.01 -3.65 1.01
CA VAL A 19 8.24 -2.95 0.61
C VAL A 19 9.14 -3.84 -0.26
N ARG A 20 9.17 -5.15 -0.02
CA ARG A 20 9.90 -6.10 -0.89
C ARG A 20 9.33 -6.14 -2.30
N ALA A 21 8.01 -6.27 -2.44
CA ALA A 21 7.35 -6.24 -3.74
C ALA A 21 7.59 -4.90 -4.46
N LEU A 22 7.48 -3.78 -3.73
CA LEU A 22 7.74 -2.46 -4.29
C LEU A 22 9.17 -2.32 -4.80
N ARG A 23 10.15 -2.83 -4.05
CA ARG A 23 11.55 -2.85 -4.48
C ARG A 23 11.71 -3.58 -5.81
N THR A 24 11.10 -4.76 -5.96
CA THR A 24 11.16 -5.54 -7.18
C THR A 24 10.60 -4.75 -8.36
N VAL A 25 9.42 -4.15 -8.21
CA VAL A 25 8.74 -3.40 -9.27
C VAL A 25 9.53 -2.16 -9.69
N ILE A 26 10.13 -1.43 -8.75
CA ILE A 26 10.99 -0.27 -9.04
C ILE A 26 12.29 -0.72 -9.75
N GLN A 27 12.88 -1.85 -9.35
CA GLN A 27 14.07 -2.42 -10.01
C GLN A 27 13.79 -2.86 -11.45
N GLU A 28 12.61 -3.43 -11.70
CA GLU A 28 12.17 -3.80 -13.05
C GLU A 28 12.05 -2.57 -13.96
N ALA A 29 11.69 -1.40 -13.41
CA ALA A 29 11.69 -0.13 -14.13
C ALA A 29 13.08 0.52 -14.26
N GLY A 30 14.14 -0.11 -13.74
CA GLY A 30 15.49 0.43 -13.80
C GLY A 30 15.74 1.65 -12.92
N TRP A 31 14.80 1.98 -12.03
CA TRP A 31 14.86 3.17 -11.20
C TRP A 31 15.67 2.94 -9.90
N ALA A 32 16.51 3.92 -9.57
CA ALA A 32 17.17 4.07 -8.30
C ALA A 32 16.18 4.43 -7.17
N MET A 33 16.46 3.90 -5.99
CA MET A 33 15.63 4.10 -4.81
C MET A 33 16.46 4.24 -3.55
N ARG A 34 15.92 4.93 -2.56
CA ARG A 34 16.47 5.03 -1.22
C ARG A 34 15.55 4.39 -0.20
N ARG A 35 16.11 3.65 0.76
CA ARG A 35 15.36 3.21 1.94
C ARG A 35 15.02 4.43 2.80
N HIS A 36 13.74 4.60 3.09
CA HIS A 36 13.26 5.60 4.02
C HIS A 36 12.78 4.90 5.30
N GLU A 37 13.30 5.32 6.45
CA GLU A 37 12.81 4.89 7.76
C GLU A 37 12.28 6.10 8.50
N GLY A 38 11.11 5.94 9.12
CA GLY A 38 10.42 7.01 9.81
C GLY A 38 9.61 6.51 10.99
N ALA A 39 8.93 7.43 11.66
CA ALA A 39 7.94 7.14 12.68
C ALA A 39 6.67 7.91 12.39
N ARG A 40 5.53 7.22 12.35
CA ARG A 40 4.19 7.82 12.17
C ARG A 40 3.37 7.60 13.43
N MET A 41 2.71 8.65 13.90
CA MET A 41 1.74 8.55 15.00
C MET A 41 0.51 7.79 14.49
N VAL A 42 0.11 6.74 15.19
CA VAL A 42 -1.06 5.93 14.92
C VAL A 42 -1.91 5.82 16.17
N ASP A 43 -3.22 5.65 16.02
CA ASP A 43 -4.14 5.61 17.16
C ASP A 43 -4.46 4.15 17.52
N ARG A 44 -4.16 3.78 18.77
CA ARG A 44 -4.53 2.48 19.33
C ARG A 44 -5.83 2.63 20.12
N PHE A 45 -6.81 1.77 19.82
CA PHE A 45 -8.05 1.68 20.59
C PHE A 45 -8.03 0.42 21.45
N ALA A 46 -7.73 0.57 22.74
CA ALA A 46 -8.20 -0.37 23.76
C ALA A 46 -9.59 0.08 24.20
N ILE A 47 -10.48 -0.85 24.55
CA ILE A 47 -11.95 -0.74 24.73
C ILE A 47 -12.46 0.52 25.48
N ILE A 48 -11.61 1.28 26.18
CA ILE A 48 -11.99 2.45 26.99
C ILE A 48 -11.12 3.72 26.76
N MET A 49 -9.96 3.68 26.08
CA MET A 49 -9.08 4.87 25.96
C MET A 49 -8.28 4.91 24.64
N PRO A 50 -8.26 6.05 23.90
CA PRO A 50 -7.36 6.24 22.76
C PRO A 50 -5.93 6.43 23.26
N MET A 51 -4.99 5.64 22.74
CA MET A 51 -3.56 5.81 22.97
C MET A 51 -2.87 6.09 21.64
N THR A 52 -2.44 7.32 21.41
CA THR A 52 -1.61 7.63 20.24
C THR A 52 -0.20 7.06 20.48
N GLN A 53 0.23 6.14 19.63
CA GLN A 53 1.55 5.52 19.69
C GLN A 53 2.32 5.80 18.40
N ALA A 54 3.62 6.04 18.50
CA ALA A 54 4.49 6.13 17.34
C ALA A 54 4.78 4.72 16.81
N THR A 55 4.34 4.42 15.59
CA THR A 55 4.70 3.20 14.86
C THR A 55 5.89 3.47 13.94
N ARG A 56 6.86 2.55 13.93
CA ARG A 56 7.95 2.56 12.96
C ARG A 56 7.41 2.31 11.55
N THR A 57 7.68 3.23 10.64
CA THR A 57 7.36 3.10 9.22
C THR A 57 8.61 2.66 8.46
N ILE A 58 8.45 1.73 7.53
CA ILE A 58 9.49 1.39 6.54
C ILE A 58 9.00 1.81 5.17
N GLY A 59 9.89 2.34 4.33
CA GLY A 59 9.49 2.86 3.04
C GLY A 59 10.62 2.90 2.03
N LEU A 60 10.25 3.29 0.81
CA LEU A 60 11.14 3.55 -0.30
C LEU A 60 10.80 4.91 -0.89
N GLU A 61 11.86 5.63 -1.22
CA GLU A 61 11.80 6.89 -1.96
C GLU A 61 12.40 6.66 -3.35
N ILE A 62 11.69 7.08 -4.38
CA ILE A 62 12.10 7.00 -5.78
C ILE A 62 13.06 8.16 -6.06
N LEU A 63 14.28 7.85 -6.53
CA LEU A 63 15.34 8.84 -6.73
C LEU A 63 15.50 9.28 -8.18
N ASP A 64 14.85 8.62 -9.13
CA ASP A 64 14.94 8.88 -10.56
C ASP A 64 13.65 8.45 -11.28
N GLY A 65 13.58 8.74 -12.58
CA GLY A 65 12.38 8.51 -13.39
C GLY A 65 11.27 9.53 -13.13
N PRO A 66 10.10 9.34 -13.78
CA PRO A 66 9.03 10.34 -13.79
C PRO A 66 8.31 10.47 -12.44
N LEU A 67 8.47 9.47 -11.57
CA LEU A 67 7.96 9.48 -10.19
C LEU A 67 9.02 9.93 -9.17
N HIS A 68 10.08 10.63 -9.60
CA HIS A 68 11.13 11.17 -8.73
C HIS A 68 10.54 11.94 -7.53
N GLY A 69 11.05 11.66 -6.33
CA GLY A 69 10.54 12.22 -5.07
C GLY A 69 9.28 11.52 -4.55
N GLY A 70 8.78 10.51 -5.26
CA GLY A 70 7.71 9.65 -4.80
C GLY A 70 8.13 8.87 -3.55
N LEU A 71 7.33 8.94 -2.50
CA LEU A 71 7.58 8.28 -1.22
C LEU A 71 6.47 7.27 -0.92
N ILE A 72 6.85 6.01 -0.74
CA ILE A 72 5.94 4.94 -0.35
C ILE A 72 6.36 4.43 1.02
N THR A 73 5.44 4.45 1.97
CA THR A 73 5.69 4.00 3.35
C THR A 73 4.69 2.94 3.76
N ALA A 74 5.14 1.95 4.52
CA ALA A 74 4.33 0.87 5.03
C ALA A 74 4.52 0.72 6.54
N TRP A 75 3.45 0.40 7.26
CA TRP A 75 3.46 0.22 8.71
C TRP A 75 2.31 -0.66 9.19
N SER A 76 2.34 -1.01 10.48
CA SER A 76 1.30 -1.76 11.15
C SER A 76 0.61 -0.91 12.21
N GLU A 77 -0.72 -0.99 12.29
CA GLU A 77 -1.52 -0.38 13.35
C GLU A 77 -2.38 -1.44 14.04
N THR A 78 -2.28 -1.54 15.36
CA THR A 78 -3.17 -2.41 16.14
C THR A 78 -4.51 -1.71 16.37
N ARG A 79 -5.53 -2.11 15.61
CA ARG A 79 -6.90 -1.61 15.74
C ARG A 79 -7.72 -2.54 16.63
N GLY A 80 -7.43 -2.54 17.94
CA GLY A 80 -8.13 -3.36 18.93
C GLY A 80 -7.22 -3.80 20.08
N SER A 81 -7.59 -4.89 20.77
CA SER A 81 -6.77 -5.49 21.83
C SER A 81 -5.67 -6.42 21.30
N THR A 82 -5.89 -7.03 20.12
CA THR A 82 -5.02 -8.06 19.53
C THR A 82 -4.96 -7.88 18.01
N GLY A 83 -3.81 -8.22 17.40
CA GLY A 83 -3.62 -8.20 15.95
C GLY A 83 -3.21 -6.84 15.37
N GLU A 84 -2.83 -6.84 14.10
CA GLU A 84 -2.38 -5.66 13.37
C GLU A 84 -3.10 -5.54 12.02
N VAL A 85 -3.43 -4.31 11.65
CA VAL A 85 -3.82 -3.93 10.29
C VAL A 85 -2.60 -3.30 9.64
N HIS A 86 -2.20 -3.81 8.49
CA HIS A 86 -1.10 -3.23 7.74
C HIS A 86 -1.60 -2.14 6.81
N GLN A 87 -0.82 -1.09 6.68
CA GLN A 87 -1.13 0.08 5.86
C GLN A 87 0.05 0.40 4.96
N VAL A 88 -0.27 0.92 3.77
CA VAL A 88 0.70 1.46 2.82
C VAL A 88 0.19 2.82 2.36
N SER A 89 1.03 3.85 2.51
CA SER A 89 0.77 5.20 2.05
C SER A 89 1.62 5.49 0.82
N TRP A 90 0.97 6.02 -0.21
CA TRP A 90 1.57 6.41 -1.47
C TRP A 90 1.54 7.93 -1.56
N LEU A 91 2.72 8.52 -1.67
CA LEU A 91 2.90 9.94 -1.92
C LEU A 91 3.63 10.08 -3.24
N LEU A 92 2.90 10.07 -4.35
CA LEU A 92 3.48 10.11 -5.69
C LEU A 92 3.31 11.50 -6.32
N PRO A 93 4.34 12.04 -7.00
CA PRO A 93 4.15 13.19 -7.87
C PRO A 93 3.19 12.80 -9.02
N GLY A 94 2.30 13.72 -9.41
CA GLY A 94 1.27 13.43 -10.42
C GLY A 94 0.04 12.65 -9.90
N GLY A 95 0.05 12.20 -8.64
CA GLY A 95 -1.09 11.55 -7.99
C GLY A 95 -1.17 10.03 -8.23
N THR A 96 -2.24 9.41 -7.74
CA THR A 96 -2.44 7.94 -7.74
C THR A 96 -3.64 7.47 -8.54
N ASP A 97 -4.44 8.40 -9.06
CA ASP A 97 -5.77 8.09 -9.61
C ASP A 97 -5.71 7.73 -11.11
N SER A 98 -4.60 8.04 -11.79
CA SER A 98 -4.39 7.79 -13.21
C SER A 98 -2.91 7.79 -13.59
N GLY A 99 -2.61 7.31 -14.81
CA GLY A 99 -1.26 7.32 -15.39
C GLY A 99 -0.25 6.47 -14.64
N LEU A 100 1.02 6.85 -14.73
CA LEU A 100 2.15 6.06 -14.24
C LEU A 100 2.09 5.74 -12.74
N GLY A 101 1.55 6.64 -11.92
CA GLY A 101 1.36 6.39 -10.49
C GLY A 101 0.37 5.24 -10.23
N LEU A 102 -0.70 5.17 -11.03
CA LEU A 102 -1.65 4.06 -10.97
C LEU A 102 -1.03 2.78 -11.55
N ASP A 103 -0.26 2.86 -12.64
CA ASP A 103 0.43 1.72 -13.23
C ASP A 103 1.42 1.07 -12.27
N LEU A 104 2.18 1.89 -11.52
CA LEU A 104 3.05 1.43 -10.45
C LEU A 104 2.27 0.69 -9.35
N ILE A 105 1.11 1.22 -8.94
CA ILE A 105 0.27 0.58 -7.91
C ILE A 105 -0.26 -0.78 -8.40
N HIS A 106 -0.64 -0.89 -9.68
CA HIS A 106 -1.07 -2.15 -10.30
C HIS A 106 0.06 -3.17 -10.38
N ALA A 107 1.23 -2.75 -10.86
CA ALA A 107 2.42 -3.61 -10.91
C ALA A 107 2.81 -4.09 -9.51
N TRP A 108 2.85 -3.18 -8.54
CA TRP A 108 3.10 -3.49 -7.14
C TRP A 108 2.10 -4.50 -6.57
N ALA A 109 0.80 -4.29 -6.79
CA ALA A 109 -0.21 -5.19 -6.27
C ALA A 109 -0.01 -6.60 -6.85
N ASN A 110 0.25 -6.73 -8.16
CA ASN A 110 0.49 -8.03 -8.80
C ASN A 110 1.77 -8.72 -8.32
N ALA A 111 2.78 -7.97 -7.90
CA ALA A 111 4.02 -8.52 -7.32
C ALA A 111 3.85 -9.02 -5.86
N LEU A 112 2.70 -8.77 -5.22
CA LEU A 112 2.45 -9.23 -3.86
C LEU A 112 2.20 -10.75 -3.80
N PRO A 113 2.58 -11.42 -2.70
CA PRO A 113 2.41 -12.87 -2.54
C PRO A 113 0.95 -13.33 -2.48
N ARG A 114 0.00 -12.40 -2.33
CA ARG A 114 -1.44 -12.66 -2.30
C ARG A 114 -2.22 -11.38 -2.59
N ILE A 115 -3.53 -11.53 -2.80
CA ILE A 115 -4.47 -10.42 -2.97
C ILE A 115 -4.43 -9.47 -1.75
N PRO A 116 -4.08 -8.18 -1.91
CA PRO A 116 -3.86 -7.28 -0.79
C PRO A 116 -5.14 -6.87 -0.04
N TRP A 117 -6.31 -6.86 -0.68
CA TRP A 117 -7.61 -6.54 -0.04
C TRP A 117 -8.36 -7.78 0.49
N LYS A 118 -7.67 -8.92 0.63
CA LYS A 118 -8.27 -10.17 1.08
C LYS A 118 -7.56 -10.70 2.32
N TRP A 119 -8.33 -10.82 3.40
CA TRP A 119 -7.92 -11.44 4.65
C TRP A 119 -8.58 -12.80 4.82
N THR A 120 -7.86 -13.71 5.48
CA THR A 120 -8.41 -14.98 5.92
C THR A 120 -9.38 -14.77 7.08
N PHE A 121 -10.20 -15.80 7.36
CA PHE A 121 -11.09 -15.77 8.51
C PHE A 121 -10.29 -15.59 9.82
N GLY A 122 -9.18 -16.29 9.99
CA GLY A 122 -8.33 -16.20 11.18
C GLY A 122 -7.78 -14.79 11.40
N GLU A 123 -7.26 -14.15 10.36
CA GLU A 123 -6.78 -12.76 10.43
C GLU A 123 -7.87 -11.78 10.85
N ARG A 124 -9.06 -11.91 10.25
CA ARG A 124 -10.21 -11.07 10.60
C ARG A 124 -10.66 -11.33 12.03
N SER A 125 -10.66 -12.57 12.49
CA SER A 125 -11.05 -12.93 13.86
C SER A 125 -10.06 -12.43 14.91
N THR A 126 -8.76 -12.46 14.62
CA THR A 126 -7.72 -11.96 15.53
C THR A 126 -7.76 -10.44 15.69
N VAL A 127 -7.93 -9.71 14.59
CA VAL A 127 -7.91 -8.23 14.61
C VAL A 127 -9.28 -7.66 15.02
N GLY A 128 -10.37 -8.25 14.51
CA GLY A 128 -11.73 -7.77 14.75
C GLY A 128 -12.61 -8.02 13.53
N PHE A 129 -13.48 -9.03 13.61
CA PHE A 129 -14.17 -9.55 12.42
C PHE A 129 -15.08 -8.51 11.74
N LEU A 130 -15.65 -7.60 12.52
CA LEU A 130 -16.60 -6.57 12.09
C LEU A 130 -15.97 -5.19 11.82
N LEU A 131 -14.63 -5.09 11.82
CA LEU A 131 -13.98 -3.81 11.53
C LEU A 131 -14.31 -3.29 10.12
N PRO A 132 -14.52 -1.98 9.96
CA PRO A 132 -14.84 -1.38 8.65
C PRO A 132 -13.69 -1.48 7.65
N THR A 133 -12.44 -1.66 8.14
CA THR A 133 -11.20 -1.81 7.36
C THR A 133 -11.35 -2.78 6.20
N TRP A 134 -12.02 -3.92 6.39
CA TRP A 134 -12.17 -4.94 5.35
C TRP A 134 -12.94 -4.42 4.13
N ARG A 135 -13.98 -3.62 4.39
CA ARG A 135 -14.80 -3.01 3.34
C ARG A 135 -14.10 -1.79 2.75
N LYS A 136 -13.42 -1.00 3.59
CA LYS A 136 -12.70 0.20 3.16
C LYS A 136 -11.54 -0.16 2.24
N SER A 137 -10.72 -1.15 2.59
CA SER A 137 -9.67 -1.69 1.72
C SER A 137 -10.23 -2.11 0.36
N LYS A 138 -11.25 -2.98 0.35
CA LYS A 138 -11.88 -3.42 -0.91
C LYS A 138 -12.36 -2.25 -1.76
N ARG A 139 -13.03 -1.26 -1.16
CA ARG A 139 -13.49 -0.06 -1.89
C ARG A 139 -12.34 0.78 -2.43
N ALA A 140 -11.23 0.89 -1.69
CA ALA A 140 -10.06 1.64 -2.14
C ALA A 140 -9.41 0.98 -3.36
N PHE A 141 -9.26 -0.34 -3.35
CA PHE A 141 -8.74 -1.07 -4.52
C PHE A 141 -9.75 -1.09 -5.69
N ASP A 142 -11.05 -1.18 -5.42
CA ASP A 142 -12.09 -1.05 -6.45
C ASP A 142 -12.02 0.32 -7.16
N ALA A 143 -11.82 1.40 -6.39
CA ALA A 143 -11.66 2.76 -6.94
C ALA A 143 -10.39 2.92 -7.79
N LEU A 144 -9.36 2.11 -7.56
CA LEU A 144 -8.13 2.06 -8.38
C LEU A 144 -8.29 1.17 -9.63
N GLY A 145 -9.48 0.61 -9.86
CA GLY A 145 -9.77 -0.22 -11.03
C GLY A 145 -9.41 -1.70 -10.88
N PHE A 146 -9.22 -2.19 -9.66
CA PHE A 146 -9.05 -3.64 -9.43
C PHE A 146 -10.41 -4.34 -9.38
N ASP A 147 -10.52 -5.52 -10.00
CA ASP A 147 -11.68 -6.39 -9.85
C ASP A 147 -11.63 -7.11 -8.48
N VAL A 148 -12.25 -6.49 -7.47
CA VAL A 148 -12.23 -7.00 -6.10
C VAL A 148 -13.18 -8.18 -5.85
N GLY A 149 -14.04 -8.52 -6.82
CA GLY A 149 -15.00 -9.62 -6.74
C GLY A 149 -14.44 -10.96 -7.23
N SER A 150 -13.47 -10.90 -8.14
CA SER A 150 -12.82 -12.07 -8.73
C SER A 150 -11.97 -12.87 -7.75
N LYS A 151 -11.91 -14.19 -7.97
CA LYS A 151 -10.99 -15.11 -7.28
C LYS A 151 -9.69 -15.36 -8.04
N ALA A 152 -9.63 -15.01 -9.33
CA ALA A 152 -8.43 -15.17 -10.15
C ALA A 152 -7.37 -14.15 -9.74
N TRP A 153 -6.19 -14.63 -9.35
CA TRP A 153 -5.03 -13.83 -8.95
C TRP A 153 -3.72 -14.64 -9.08
N PRO A 154 -2.59 -14.01 -9.47
CA PRO A 154 -2.49 -12.67 -10.04
C PRO A 154 -3.17 -12.61 -11.41
N ARG A 155 -3.72 -11.45 -11.79
CA ARG A 155 -4.26 -11.27 -13.14
C ARG A 155 -3.17 -10.76 -14.06
N GLU A 156 -3.33 -11.02 -15.35
CA GLU A 156 -2.53 -10.33 -16.37
C GLU A 156 -2.72 -8.82 -16.19
N ASN A 157 -1.60 -8.13 -15.94
CA ASN A 157 -1.62 -6.69 -15.82
C ASN A 157 -1.86 -6.12 -17.22
N HIS A 158 -3.05 -5.56 -17.47
CA HIS A 158 -3.34 -4.88 -18.73
C HIS A 158 -2.63 -3.52 -18.85
N ARG A 159 -2.05 -3.03 -17.75
CA ARG A 159 -1.20 -1.84 -17.74
C ARG A 159 0.24 -2.26 -17.98
N THR A 160 0.92 -1.55 -18.87
CA THR A 160 2.32 -1.79 -19.21
C THR A 160 3.20 -1.38 -18.04
N TRP A 161 3.98 -2.32 -17.50
CA TRP A 161 5.05 -2.06 -16.55
C TRP A 161 6.22 -3.00 -16.85
N PRO A 162 7.47 -2.52 -16.88
CA PRO A 162 7.92 -1.13 -16.66
C PRO A 162 7.47 -0.17 -17.78
N PRO A 163 7.44 1.16 -17.53
CA PRO A 163 7.16 2.13 -18.59
C PRO A 163 8.28 2.09 -19.65
N GLU A 164 7.91 2.20 -20.93
CA GLU A 164 8.87 2.36 -22.02
C GLU A 164 9.41 3.80 -22.01
N ASP A 165 10.69 3.98 -22.39
CA ASP A 165 11.47 5.23 -22.24
C ASP A 165 10.84 6.50 -22.86
N GLU A 166 9.75 6.40 -23.64
CA GLU A 166 9.11 7.53 -24.34
C GLU A 166 7.97 8.23 -23.57
N GLU A 167 7.50 7.70 -22.44
CA GLU A 167 6.46 8.36 -21.60
C GLU A 167 7.00 8.97 -20.31
N ALA A 168 8.32 9.20 -20.24
CA ALA A 168 9.04 9.80 -19.10
C ALA A 168 9.16 11.34 -19.14
#